data_AF-A0A0A1HA36-F1
#
_entry.id   AF-A0A0A1HA36-F1
#
_cell.length_a   1.000
_cell.length_b   1.000
_cell.length_c   1.000
_cell.angle_alpha   90.00
_cell.angle_beta   90.00
_cell.angle_gamma   90.00
#
_symmetry.space_group_name_H-M   'P 1'
#
loop_
_entity.id
_entity.type
_entity.pdbx_description
1 polymer ?
#
loop_
_entity_poly.entity_id
_entity_poly.type
_entity_poly.pdbx_seq_one_letter_code
_entity_poly.pdbx_strand_id
1 'polypeptide(L)'
;MKDVASQALRRERHRLIRNAMVAQDEVLHALFYLEDHDTKPAFHLLSDADGRLNVLLARDPHLNLVPIAVRANIIDTKPSLETIHTSVKGAESALDAGNIQHARALLVPLRSEMHIDTDLLPLGIYPKAIRKASEEIQASRIADAESTLADALGSIVTSEQVVPLPPIEAEGDVLDAEGLMKQGTAKNKAAILSLLSRADHHLADADALGYGKYKPIRDEIAAIQGKVRGGNAKPGIFGHIKQMFHDLAAKV
;
A
#
# COMPACT_ATOMS: atom_id res chain seq x y z
N MET A 1 13.92 -24.53 14.72
CA MET A 1 12.79 -24.24 15.65
C MET A 1 12.18 -22.85 15.48
N LYS A 2 12.94 -21.74 15.35
CA LYS A 2 12.37 -20.38 15.12
C LYS A 2 11.53 -20.24 13.83
N ASP A 3 11.80 -21.07 12.81
CA ASP A 3 11.10 -21.03 11.52
C ASP A 3 9.71 -21.70 11.53
N VAL A 4 9.53 -22.83 12.22
CA VAL A 4 8.23 -23.53 12.28
C VAL A 4 7.19 -22.74 13.09
N ALA A 5 7.59 -22.17 14.22
CA ALA A 5 6.71 -21.36 15.06
C ALA A 5 6.29 -20.05 14.38
N SER A 6 7.20 -19.40 13.65
CA SER A 6 6.88 -18.18 12.88
C SER A 6 6.01 -18.46 11.67
N GLN A 7 6.19 -19.61 11.00
CA GLN A 7 5.30 -20.05 9.92
C GLN A 7 3.90 -20.41 10.42
N ALA A 8 3.78 -21.10 11.56
CA ALA A 8 2.49 -21.41 12.17
C ALA A 8 1.74 -20.11 12.57
N LEU A 9 2.45 -19.17 13.18
CA LEU A 9 1.91 -17.86 13.52
C LEU A 9 1.44 -17.07 12.29
N ARG A 10 2.22 -17.08 11.20
CA ARG A 10 1.82 -16.46 9.92
C ARG A 10 0.56 -17.09 9.36
N ARG A 11 0.48 -18.43 9.29
CA ARG A 11 -0.71 -19.13 8.78
C ARG A 11 -1.96 -18.78 9.58
N GLU A 12 -1.82 -18.76 10.89
CA GLU A 12 -2.92 -18.41 11.79
C GLU A 12 -3.35 -16.96 11.59
N ARG A 13 -2.41 -16.00 11.48
CA ARG A 13 -2.73 -14.61 11.17
C ARG A 13 -3.49 -14.45 9.84
N HIS A 14 -3.09 -15.17 8.79
CA HIS A 14 -3.83 -15.16 7.52
C HIS A 14 -5.24 -15.75 7.64
N ARG A 15 -5.40 -16.83 8.42
CA ARG A 15 -6.72 -17.42 8.68
C ARG A 15 -7.64 -16.43 9.38
N LEU A 16 -7.11 -15.73 10.37
CA LEU A 16 -7.81 -14.71 11.14
C LEU A 16 -8.22 -13.51 10.25
N ILE A 17 -7.33 -13.02 9.40
CA ILE A 17 -7.67 -11.99 8.40
C ILE A 17 -8.80 -12.47 7.49
N ARG A 18 -8.71 -13.72 6.97
CA ARG A 18 -9.78 -14.28 6.15
C ARG A 18 -11.13 -14.36 6.87
N ASN A 19 -11.14 -14.66 8.17
CA ASN A 19 -12.38 -14.67 8.94
C ASN A 19 -13.04 -13.28 8.97
N ALA A 20 -12.25 -12.20 9.11
CA ALA A 20 -12.78 -10.84 9.05
C ALA A 20 -13.31 -10.49 7.64
N MET A 21 -12.61 -10.90 6.59
CA MET A 21 -13.05 -10.71 5.20
C MET A 21 -14.38 -11.43 4.92
N VAL A 22 -14.50 -12.68 5.37
CA VAL A 22 -15.74 -13.45 5.19
C VAL A 22 -16.86 -12.87 6.03
N ALA A 23 -16.60 -12.46 7.28
CA ALA A 23 -17.62 -11.80 8.11
C ALA A 23 -18.12 -10.49 7.47
N GLN A 24 -17.22 -9.72 6.85
CA GLN A 24 -17.60 -8.51 6.11
C GLN A 24 -18.53 -8.85 4.93
N ASP A 25 -18.19 -9.87 4.17
CA ASP A 25 -18.98 -10.34 3.03
C ASP A 25 -20.34 -10.90 3.47
N GLU A 26 -20.40 -11.64 4.58
CA GLU A 26 -21.63 -12.14 5.20
C GLU A 26 -22.56 -10.99 5.63
N VAL A 27 -22.02 -9.89 6.19
CA VAL A 27 -22.81 -8.69 6.53
C VAL A 27 -23.36 -8.00 5.29
N LEU A 28 -22.55 -7.85 4.22
CA LEU A 28 -23.02 -7.29 2.95
C LEU A 28 -24.16 -8.14 2.35
N HIS A 29 -24.01 -9.47 2.33
CA HIS A 29 -25.06 -10.37 1.87
C HIS A 29 -26.30 -10.35 2.76
N ALA A 30 -26.14 -10.23 4.08
CA ALA A 30 -27.27 -10.10 4.98
C ALA A 30 -28.11 -8.85 4.67
N LEU A 31 -27.46 -7.73 4.31
CA LEU A 31 -28.15 -6.51 3.90
C LEU A 31 -29.01 -6.75 2.65
N PHE A 32 -28.49 -7.43 1.62
CA PHE A 32 -29.27 -7.77 0.43
C PHE A 32 -30.50 -8.64 0.75
N TYR A 33 -30.36 -9.62 1.66
CA TYR A 33 -31.51 -10.41 2.09
C TYR A 33 -32.55 -9.58 2.86
N LEU A 34 -32.13 -8.59 3.64
CA LEU A 34 -33.06 -7.70 4.35
C LEU A 34 -33.83 -6.80 3.37
N GLU A 35 -33.19 -6.32 2.31
CA GLU A 35 -33.82 -5.55 1.22
C GLU A 35 -34.96 -6.36 0.55
N ASP A 36 -34.78 -7.68 0.43
CA ASP A 36 -35.80 -8.61 -0.07
C ASP A 36 -36.76 -9.12 1.02
N HIS A 37 -36.69 -8.55 2.24
CA HIS A 37 -37.43 -8.97 3.44
C HIS A 37 -37.23 -10.44 3.87
N ASP A 38 -36.16 -11.10 3.41
CA ASP A 38 -35.83 -12.47 3.77
C ASP A 38 -34.97 -12.53 5.05
N THR A 39 -35.65 -12.57 6.19
CA THR A 39 -35.01 -12.40 7.51
C THR A 39 -34.23 -13.63 7.98
N LYS A 40 -34.56 -14.83 7.52
CA LYS A 40 -33.91 -16.08 7.94
C LYS A 40 -32.46 -16.20 7.46
N PRO A 41 -32.15 -16.07 6.15
CA PRO A 41 -30.77 -16.10 5.67
C PRO A 41 -29.97 -14.90 6.17
N ALA A 42 -30.59 -13.71 6.28
CA ALA A 42 -29.93 -12.56 6.89
C ALA A 42 -29.47 -12.85 8.32
N PHE A 43 -30.37 -13.33 9.18
CA PHE A 43 -30.05 -13.67 10.57
C PHE A 43 -28.96 -14.75 10.67
N HIS A 44 -28.99 -15.76 9.80
CA HIS A 44 -27.98 -16.81 9.76
C HIS A 44 -26.59 -16.23 9.42
N LEU A 45 -26.50 -15.42 8.36
CA LEU A 45 -25.25 -14.78 7.94
C LEU A 45 -24.68 -13.86 9.02
N LEU A 46 -25.53 -13.06 9.69
CA LEU A 46 -25.10 -12.21 10.80
C LEU A 46 -24.60 -13.03 12.00
N SER A 47 -25.22 -14.18 12.28
CA SER A 47 -24.78 -15.08 13.35
C SER A 47 -23.41 -15.69 13.04
N ASP A 48 -23.19 -16.11 11.80
CA ASP A 48 -21.89 -16.61 11.34
C ASP A 48 -20.81 -15.52 11.42
N ALA A 49 -21.14 -14.30 10.96
CA ALA A 49 -20.24 -13.16 11.00
C ALA A 49 -19.83 -12.80 12.45
N ASP A 50 -20.79 -12.71 13.38
CA ASP A 50 -20.49 -12.45 14.80
C ASP A 50 -19.60 -13.55 15.38
N GLY A 51 -19.89 -14.82 15.07
CA GLY A 51 -19.06 -15.96 15.49
C GLY A 51 -17.61 -15.84 15.01
N ARG A 52 -17.40 -15.50 13.73
CA ARG A 52 -16.06 -15.30 13.15
C ARG A 52 -15.29 -14.16 13.79
N LEU A 53 -15.96 -13.03 14.04
CA LEU A 53 -15.33 -11.87 14.66
C LEU A 53 -15.04 -12.09 16.15
N ASN A 54 -15.87 -12.85 16.86
CA ASN A 54 -15.61 -13.23 18.24
C ASN A 54 -14.39 -14.14 18.37
N VAL A 55 -14.10 -15.00 17.39
CA VAL A 55 -12.84 -15.79 17.36
C VAL A 55 -11.62 -14.87 17.28
N LEU A 56 -11.71 -13.75 16.57
CA LEU A 56 -10.63 -12.74 16.50
C LEU A 56 -10.43 -12.06 17.84
N LEU A 57 -11.51 -11.57 18.44
CA LEU A 57 -11.49 -10.88 19.73
C LEU A 57 -11.06 -11.81 20.88
N ALA A 58 -11.43 -13.09 20.84
CA ALA A 58 -10.98 -14.07 21.85
C ALA A 58 -9.47 -14.32 21.77
N ARG A 59 -8.87 -14.17 20.58
CA ARG A 59 -7.43 -14.35 20.39
C ARG A 59 -6.64 -13.11 20.80
N ASP A 60 -7.16 -11.94 20.48
CA ASP A 60 -6.58 -10.64 20.84
C ASP A 60 -7.71 -9.65 21.20
N PRO A 61 -8.05 -9.54 22.49
CA PRO A 61 -9.12 -8.65 22.95
C PRO A 61 -8.83 -7.16 22.73
N HIS A 62 -7.57 -6.79 22.45
CA HIS A 62 -7.15 -5.41 22.21
C HIS A 62 -7.02 -5.10 20.71
N LEU A 63 -7.36 -6.05 19.83
CA LEU A 63 -7.35 -5.85 18.39
C LEU A 63 -8.46 -4.87 17.99
N ASN A 64 -8.09 -3.66 17.61
CA ASN A 64 -9.03 -2.60 17.28
C ASN A 64 -9.44 -2.59 15.80
N LEU A 65 -8.50 -2.86 14.90
CA LEU A 65 -8.66 -2.76 13.45
C LEU A 65 -8.11 -4.02 12.79
N VAL A 66 -8.84 -4.57 11.83
CA VAL A 66 -8.42 -5.74 11.04
C VAL A 66 -8.49 -5.42 9.55
N PRO A 67 -7.41 -5.62 8.77
CA PRO A 67 -7.46 -5.42 7.33
C PRO A 67 -8.40 -6.44 6.68
N ILE A 68 -9.32 -5.94 5.85
CA ILE A 68 -10.30 -6.75 5.11
C ILE A 68 -10.20 -6.58 3.59
N ALA A 69 -9.59 -5.51 3.12
CA ALA A 69 -9.26 -5.33 1.71
C ALA A 69 -7.97 -4.53 1.56
N VAL A 70 -7.21 -4.81 0.49
CA VAL A 70 -6.07 -4.02 0.07
C VAL A 70 -6.24 -3.73 -1.42
N ARG A 71 -6.18 -2.45 -1.80
CA ARG A 71 -6.23 -1.99 -3.18
C ARG A 71 -4.96 -1.21 -3.48
N ALA A 72 -4.44 -1.37 -4.70
CA ALA A 72 -3.33 -0.57 -5.20
C ALA A 72 -3.83 0.24 -6.40
N ASN A 73 -3.67 1.55 -6.35
CA ASN A 73 -3.93 2.46 -7.45
C ASN A 73 -2.62 3.10 -7.90
N ILE A 74 -2.24 2.90 -9.16
CA ILE A 74 -0.97 3.38 -9.71
C ILE A 74 -1.25 4.63 -10.52
N ILE A 75 -0.56 5.72 -10.18
CA ILE A 75 -0.64 6.99 -10.89
C ILE A 75 0.77 7.34 -11.35
N ASP A 76 0.98 7.20 -12.65
CA ASP A 76 2.30 7.31 -13.25
C ASP A 76 2.27 8.31 -14.42
N THR A 77 2.44 9.59 -14.08
CA THR A 77 2.34 10.68 -15.06
C THR A 77 3.63 10.95 -15.82
N LYS A 78 4.78 10.44 -15.33
CA LYS A 78 6.14 10.64 -15.88
C LYS A 78 6.40 12.05 -16.40
N PRO A 79 6.24 13.10 -15.57
CA PRO A 79 6.42 14.47 -16.01
C PRO A 79 7.89 14.74 -16.34
N SER A 80 8.15 15.58 -17.35
CA SER A 80 9.51 16.01 -17.64
C SER A 80 10.06 16.92 -16.53
N LEU A 81 11.38 16.98 -16.35
CA LEU A 81 12.01 17.92 -15.40
C LEU A 81 11.60 19.38 -15.63
N GLU A 82 11.39 19.79 -16.88
CA GLU A 82 10.87 21.12 -17.22
C GLU A 82 9.45 21.31 -16.70
N THR A 83 8.57 20.33 -16.92
CA THR A 83 7.20 20.32 -16.40
C THR A 83 7.18 20.38 -14.88
N ILE A 84 8.03 19.60 -14.21
CA ILE A 84 8.14 19.60 -12.74
C ILE A 84 8.50 21.01 -12.25
N HIS A 85 9.58 21.59 -12.75
CA HIS A 85 10.03 22.92 -12.32
C HIS A 85 9.01 24.02 -12.58
N THR A 86 8.39 24.02 -13.77
CA THR A 86 7.40 25.03 -14.16
C THR A 86 6.13 24.93 -13.30
N SER A 87 5.63 23.71 -13.07
CA SER A 87 4.46 23.48 -12.21
C SER A 87 4.73 23.82 -10.75
N VAL A 88 5.88 23.44 -10.19
CA VAL A 88 6.24 23.78 -8.79
C VAL A 88 6.33 25.29 -8.61
N LYS A 89 7.07 25.99 -9.48
CA LYS A 89 7.19 27.46 -9.40
C LYS A 89 5.85 28.17 -9.58
N GLY A 90 5.02 27.66 -10.48
CA GLY A 90 3.66 28.15 -10.68
C GLY A 90 2.79 27.95 -9.43
N ALA A 91 2.89 26.78 -8.79
CA ALA A 91 2.17 26.47 -7.56
C ALA A 91 2.61 27.36 -6.39
N GLU A 92 3.92 27.59 -6.23
CA GLU A 92 4.46 28.54 -5.24
C GLU A 92 3.89 29.95 -5.44
N SER A 93 3.95 30.46 -6.68
CA SER A 93 3.41 31.80 -7.01
C SER A 93 1.90 31.88 -6.76
N ALA A 94 1.17 30.80 -7.03
CA ALA A 94 -0.27 30.73 -6.79
C ALA A 94 -0.59 30.72 -5.28
N LEU A 95 0.21 30.02 -4.47
CA LEU A 95 0.08 30.02 -3.00
C LEU A 95 0.39 31.39 -2.40
N ASP A 96 1.44 32.06 -2.87
CA ASP A 96 1.80 33.42 -2.44
C ASP A 96 0.68 34.42 -2.72
N ALA A 97 -0.07 34.21 -3.81
CA ALA A 97 -1.25 35.01 -4.17
C ALA A 97 -2.54 34.56 -3.46
N GLY A 98 -2.49 33.54 -2.59
CA GLY A 98 -3.67 32.99 -1.89
C GLY A 98 -4.57 32.11 -2.76
N ASN A 99 -4.15 31.75 -3.98
CA ASN A 99 -4.93 30.93 -4.92
C ASN A 99 -4.64 29.44 -4.73
N ILE A 100 -5.18 28.89 -3.65
CA ILE A 100 -4.97 27.49 -3.25
C ILE A 100 -5.46 26.49 -4.31
N GLN A 101 -6.57 26.79 -4.98
CA GLN A 101 -7.16 25.88 -5.98
C GLN A 101 -6.27 25.77 -7.22
N HIS A 102 -5.71 26.89 -7.69
CA HIS A 102 -4.80 26.88 -8.83
C HIS A 102 -3.49 26.16 -8.51
N ALA A 103 -2.93 26.41 -7.32
CA ALA A 103 -1.74 25.70 -6.86
C ALA A 103 -1.94 24.18 -6.86
N ARG A 104 -3.08 23.71 -6.32
CA ARG A 104 -3.42 22.28 -6.33
C ARG A 104 -3.50 21.72 -7.75
N ALA A 105 -4.16 22.43 -8.67
CA ALA A 105 -4.32 21.99 -10.06
C ALA A 105 -2.96 21.86 -10.79
N LEU A 106 -1.98 22.70 -10.46
CA LEU A 106 -0.64 22.63 -11.03
C LEU A 106 0.18 21.43 -10.52
N LEU A 107 -0.07 20.97 -9.30
CA LEU A 107 0.66 19.85 -8.68
C LEU A 107 0.07 18.47 -9.01
N VAL A 108 -1.23 18.37 -9.31
CA VAL A 108 -1.90 17.10 -9.65
C VAL A 108 -1.19 16.30 -10.75
N PRO A 109 -0.71 16.92 -11.86
CA PRO A 109 -0.01 16.20 -12.93
C PRO A 109 1.41 15.76 -12.58
N LEU A 110 1.94 16.08 -11.39
CA LEU A 110 3.30 15.72 -10.99
C LEU A 110 3.40 14.37 -10.28
N ARG A 111 2.31 13.63 -10.19
CA ARG A 111 2.24 12.39 -9.38
C ARG A 111 2.87 11.21 -10.12
N SER A 112 3.87 10.58 -9.52
CA SER A 112 4.44 9.29 -9.94
C SER A 112 4.56 8.40 -8.71
N GLU A 113 3.43 7.81 -8.33
CA GLU A 113 3.23 7.14 -7.05
C GLU A 113 2.16 6.05 -7.14
N MET A 114 2.24 5.11 -6.22
CA MET A 114 1.25 4.08 -5.97
C MET A 114 0.56 4.37 -4.64
N HIS A 115 -0.76 4.39 -4.65
CA HIS A 115 -1.60 4.51 -3.47
C HIS A 115 -2.03 3.11 -3.05
N ILE A 116 -1.65 2.69 -1.85
CA ILE A 116 -2.04 1.42 -1.25
C ILE A 116 -3.09 1.73 -0.19
N ASP A 117 -4.34 1.44 -0.53
CA ASP A 117 -5.48 1.59 0.37
C ASP A 117 -5.74 0.29 1.09
N THR A 118 -5.78 0.33 2.41
CA THR A 118 -6.18 -0.80 3.26
C THR A 118 -7.47 -0.45 3.98
N ASP A 119 -8.53 -1.20 3.70
CA ASP A 119 -9.78 -1.10 4.46
C ASP A 119 -9.67 -1.90 5.75
N LEU A 120 -10.03 -1.25 6.85
CA LEU A 120 -9.85 -1.71 8.21
C LEU A 120 -11.20 -1.80 8.90
N LEU A 121 -11.57 -3.03 9.29
CA LEU A 121 -12.79 -3.32 10.02
C LEU A 121 -12.61 -3.02 11.52
N PRO A 122 -13.44 -2.13 12.12
CA PRO A 122 -13.30 -1.74 13.52
C PRO A 122 -13.97 -2.72 14.49
N LEU A 123 -13.20 -3.62 15.08
CA LEU A 123 -13.71 -4.68 15.97
C LEU A 123 -14.33 -4.17 17.28
N GLY A 124 -14.04 -2.94 17.70
CA GLY A 124 -14.63 -2.35 18.91
C GLY A 124 -16.12 -2.04 18.80
N ILE A 125 -16.62 -1.85 17.57
CA ILE A 125 -18.00 -1.43 17.27
C ILE A 125 -18.72 -2.40 16.34
N TYR A 126 -18.02 -2.96 15.34
CA TYR A 126 -18.64 -3.74 14.27
C TYR A 126 -19.38 -4.99 14.76
N PRO A 127 -18.82 -5.84 15.65
CA PRO A 127 -19.56 -6.99 16.20
C PRO A 127 -20.76 -6.59 17.05
N LYS A 128 -20.71 -5.43 17.73
CA LYS A 128 -21.86 -4.93 18.51
C LYS A 128 -23.01 -4.53 17.59
N ALA A 129 -22.70 -3.90 16.46
CA ALA A 129 -23.70 -3.55 15.46
C ALA A 129 -24.35 -4.78 14.84
N ILE A 130 -23.57 -5.82 14.51
CA ILE A 130 -24.11 -7.10 14.02
C ILE A 130 -25.11 -7.70 15.02
N ARG A 131 -24.76 -7.76 16.31
CA ARG A 131 -25.68 -8.28 17.34
C ARG A 131 -26.95 -7.45 17.48
N LYS A 132 -26.82 -6.11 17.46
CA LYS A 132 -27.96 -5.19 17.49
C LYS A 132 -28.90 -5.42 16.29
N ALA A 133 -28.35 -5.55 15.08
CA ALA A 133 -29.13 -5.85 13.88
C ALA A 133 -29.84 -7.20 13.99
N SER A 134 -29.17 -8.25 14.50
CA SER A 134 -29.79 -9.55 14.77
C SER A 134 -30.98 -9.46 15.75
N GLU A 135 -30.87 -8.65 16.81
CA GLU A 135 -31.97 -8.38 17.76
C GLU A 135 -33.12 -7.61 17.09
N GLU A 136 -32.82 -6.64 16.23
CA GLU A 136 -33.80 -5.88 15.45
C GLU A 136 -34.56 -6.78 14.47
N ILE A 137 -33.87 -7.71 13.78
CA ILE A 137 -34.48 -8.73 12.92
C ILE A 137 -35.45 -9.60 13.72
N GLN A 138 -35.03 -10.11 14.89
CA GLN A 138 -35.90 -10.94 15.74
C GLN A 138 -37.15 -10.18 16.21
N ALA A 139 -37.01 -8.87 16.45
CA ALA A 139 -38.12 -7.99 16.79
C ALA A 139 -38.95 -7.53 15.58
N SER A 140 -38.70 -8.07 14.38
CA SER A 140 -39.35 -7.68 13.11
C SER A 140 -39.16 -6.21 12.73
N ARG A 141 -38.09 -5.56 13.24
CA ARG A 141 -37.72 -4.16 12.92
C ARG A 141 -36.69 -4.14 11.80
N ILE A 142 -37.10 -4.50 10.59
CA ILE A 142 -36.19 -4.72 9.45
C ILE A 142 -35.48 -3.43 9.02
N ALA A 143 -36.19 -2.32 8.93
CA ALA A 143 -35.60 -1.02 8.60
C ALA A 143 -34.54 -0.57 9.62
N ASP A 144 -34.75 -0.85 10.92
CA ASP A 144 -33.76 -0.55 11.96
C ASP A 144 -32.51 -1.42 11.77
N ALA A 145 -32.68 -2.71 11.45
CA ALA A 145 -31.57 -3.63 11.20
C ALA A 145 -30.74 -3.20 9.98
N GLU A 146 -31.39 -2.83 8.86
CA GLU A 146 -30.73 -2.28 7.68
C GLU A 146 -29.92 -1.03 8.01
N SER A 147 -30.52 -0.09 8.76
CA SER A 147 -29.82 1.13 9.20
C SER A 147 -28.62 0.81 10.08
N THR A 148 -28.77 -0.11 11.04
CA THR A 148 -27.67 -0.54 11.93
C THR A 148 -26.52 -1.15 11.14
N LEU A 149 -26.81 -2.00 10.14
CA LEU A 149 -25.78 -2.61 9.30
C LEU A 149 -25.14 -1.59 8.36
N ALA A 150 -25.91 -0.67 7.79
CA ALA A 150 -25.38 0.43 6.96
C ALA A 150 -24.42 1.33 7.75
N ASP A 151 -24.77 1.68 8.99
CA ASP A 151 -23.89 2.43 9.90
C ASP A 151 -22.61 1.64 10.22
N ALA A 152 -22.72 0.32 10.41
CA ALA A 152 -21.56 -0.54 10.62
C ALA A 152 -20.63 -0.53 9.39
N LEU A 153 -21.18 -0.69 8.18
CA LEU A 153 -20.43 -0.64 6.93
C LEU A 153 -19.75 0.73 6.74
N GLY A 154 -20.46 1.83 7.06
CA GLY A 154 -19.92 3.19 7.03
C GLY A 154 -18.81 3.46 8.06
N SER A 155 -18.62 2.57 9.04
CA SER A 155 -17.56 2.69 10.05
C SER A 155 -16.20 2.13 9.60
N ILE A 156 -16.14 1.45 8.45
CA ILE A 156 -14.89 0.92 7.90
C ILE A 156 -13.95 2.07 7.59
N VAL A 157 -12.72 1.96 8.09
CA VAL A 157 -11.70 3.00 7.94
C VAL A 157 -10.75 2.60 6.82
N THR A 158 -10.47 3.49 5.89
CA THR A 158 -9.41 3.29 4.90
C THR A 158 -8.13 3.96 5.37
N SER A 159 -7.05 3.18 5.48
CA SER A 159 -5.69 3.70 5.65
C SER A 159 -5.01 3.75 4.29
N GLU A 160 -4.51 4.91 3.92
CA GLU A 160 -3.78 5.15 2.67
C GLU A 160 -2.28 5.19 2.94
N GLN A 161 -1.51 4.45 2.14
CA GLN A 161 -0.04 4.55 2.09
C GLN A 161 0.38 4.96 0.67
N VAL A 162 1.15 6.05 0.57
CA VAL A 162 1.68 6.54 -0.71
C VAL A 162 3.10 6.06 -0.88
N VAL A 163 3.35 5.32 -1.96
CA VAL A 163 4.66 4.76 -2.30
C VAL A 163 5.17 5.39 -3.60
N PRO A 164 6.26 6.15 -3.59
CA PRO A 164 6.83 6.74 -4.80
C PRO A 164 7.28 5.68 -5.81
N LEU A 165 6.90 5.82 -7.07
CA LEU A 165 7.30 4.88 -8.13
C LEU A 165 8.78 4.99 -8.53
N PRO A 166 9.37 6.19 -8.70
CA PRO A 166 10.73 6.26 -9.27
C PRO A 166 11.81 5.56 -8.41
N PRO A 167 11.79 5.61 -7.06
CA PRO A 167 12.71 4.79 -6.25
C PRO A 167 12.55 3.27 -6.44
N ILE A 168 11.32 2.78 -6.70
CA ILE A 168 11.07 1.37 -7.02
C ILE A 168 11.66 1.02 -8.39
N GLU A 169 11.44 1.87 -9.40
CA GLU A 169 12.03 1.70 -10.73
C GLU A 169 13.57 1.68 -10.66
N ALA A 170 14.16 2.57 -9.85
CA ALA A 170 15.60 2.62 -9.63
C ALA A 170 16.14 1.35 -8.95
N GLU A 171 15.45 0.81 -7.95
CA GLU A 171 15.82 -0.46 -7.31
C GLU A 171 15.78 -1.62 -8.31
N GLY A 172 14.71 -1.69 -9.12
CA GLY A 172 14.57 -2.69 -10.19
C GLY A 172 15.74 -2.67 -11.17
N ASP A 173 16.13 -1.48 -11.64
CA ASP A 173 17.28 -1.29 -12.53
C ASP A 173 18.60 -1.74 -11.91
N VAL A 174 18.79 -1.49 -10.60
CA VAL A 174 19.97 -1.90 -9.85
C VAL A 174 20.03 -3.43 -9.70
N LEU A 175 18.89 -4.07 -9.44
CA LEU A 175 18.79 -5.53 -9.35
C LEU A 175 19.05 -6.20 -10.71
N ASP A 176 18.52 -5.65 -11.79
CA ASP A 176 18.78 -6.12 -13.15
C ASP A 176 20.26 -5.96 -13.53
N ALA A 177 20.88 -4.84 -13.14
CA ALA A 177 22.31 -4.60 -13.35
C ALA A 177 23.18 -5.63 -12.60
N GLU A 178 22.83 -5.97 -11.36
CA GLU A 178 23.48 -7.05 -10.60
C GLU A 178 23.30 -8.41 -11.30
N GLY A 179 22.10 -8.70 -11.80
CA GLY A 179 21.78 -9.91 -12.56
C GLY A 179 22.66 -10.06 -13.79
N LEU A 180 22.78 -9.01 -14.60
CA LEU A 180 23.67 -8.98 -15.77
C LEU A 180 25.14 -9.10 -15.39
N MET A 181 25.55 -8.53 -14.25
CA MET A 181 26.93 -8.65 -13.79
C MET A 181 27.30 -10.10 -13.43
N LYS A 182 26.37 -10.85 -12.80
CA LYS A 182 26.55 -12.27 -12.48
C LYS A 182 26.72 -13.14 -13.73
N GLN A 183 26.15 -12.73 -14.86
CA GLN A 183 26.29 -13.40 -16.15
C GLN A 183 27.57 -13.02 -16.92
N GLY A 184 28.31 -12.01 -16.46
CA GLY A 184 29.60 -11.58 -17.03
C GLY A 184 29.68 -10.08 -17.26
N THR A 185 30.41 -9.39 -16.38
CA THR A 185 30.59 -7.92 -16.41
C THR A 185 31.10 -7.40 -17.75
N ALA A 186 32.14 -8.02 -18.33
CA ALA A 186 32.75 -7.55 -19.58
C ALA A 186 31.79 -7.65 -20.77
N LYS A 187 31.04 -8.77 -20.85
CA LYS A 187 30.03 -9.03 -21.88
C LYS A 187 28.87 -8.03 -21.79
N ASN A 188 28.41 -7.73 -20.58
CA ASN A 188 27.22 -6.93 -20.35
C ASN A 188 27.51 -5.47 -19.95
N LYS A 189 28.76 -5.01 -20.11
CA LYS A 189 29.24 -3.73 -19.58
C LYS A 189 28.34 -2.54 -19.97
N ALA A 190 27.99 -2.43 -21.24
CA ALA A 190 27.15 -1.33 -21.75
C ALA A 190 25.73 -1.37 -21.15
N ALA A 191 25.11 -2.55 -21.08
CA ALA A 191 23.78 -2.74 -20.52
C ALA A 191 23.75 -2.44 -19.00
N ILE A 192 24.76 -2.90 -18.25
CA ILE A 192 24.91 -2.58 -16.83
C ILE A 192 25.00 -1.07 -16.61
N LEU A 193 25.83 -0.37 -17.39
CA LEU A 193 25.97 1.09 -17.28
C LEU A 193 24.69 1.83 -17.67
N SER A 194 23.96 1.33 -18.67
CA SER A 194 22.65 1.87 -19.07
C SER A 194 21.64 1.76 -17.93
N LEU A 195 21.50 0.59 -17.31
CA LEU A 195 20.59 0.36 -16.17
C LEU A 195 20.95 1.25 -14.98
N LEU A 196 22.24 1.31 -14.61
CA LEU A 196 22.69 2.20 -13.54
C LEU A 196 22.44 3.68 -13.85
N SER A 197 22.55 4.09 -15.12
CA SER A 197 22.26 5.49 -15.50
C SER A 197 20.77 5.78 -15.43
N ARG A 198 19.92 4.82 -15.81
CA ARG A 198 18.47 4.96 -15.71
C ARG A 198 18.01 4.99 -14.24
N ALA A 199 18.57 4.14 -13.38
CA ALA A 199 18.37 4.21 -11.94
C ALA A 199 18.72 5.59 -11.35
N ASP A 200 19.83 6.19 -11.78
CA ASP A 200 20.20 7.55 -11.35
C ASP A 200 19.17 8.61 -11.79
N HIS A 201 18.64 8.50 -13.02
CA HIS A 201 17.60 9.40 -13.52
C HIS A 201 16.29 9.25 -12.73
N HIS A 202 15.83 8.03 -12.47
CA HIS A 202 14.65 7.80 -11.65
C HIS A 202 14.76 8.43 -10.26
N LEU A 203 15.92 8.35 -9.62
CA LEU A 203 16.17 8.99 -8.32
C LEU A 203 16.26 10.51 -8.41
N ALA A 204 16.78 11.05 -9.51
CA ALA A 204 16.78 12.49 -9.75
C ALA A 204 15.35 13.03 -9.96
N ASP A 205 14.51 12.28 -10.67
CA ASP A 205 13.09 12.61 -10.83
C ASP A 205 12.38 12.54 -9.48
N ALA A 206 12.66 11.53 -8.64
CA ALA A 206 12.11 11.44 -7.30
C ALA A 206 12.50 12.64 -6.41
N ASP A 207 13.76 13.10 -6.49
CA ASP A 207 14.23 14.30 -5.81
C ASP A 207 13.47 15.55 -6.27
N ALA A 208 13.28 15.69 -7.60
CA ALA A 208 12.58 16.83 -8.20
C ALA A 208 11.08 16.85 -7.87
N LEU A 209 10.46 15.68 -7.80
CA LEU A 209 9.06 15.49 -7.39
C LEU A 209 8.84 15.65 -5.88
N GLY A 210 9.92 15.78 -5.09
CA GLY A 210 9.84 16.03 -3.66
C GLY A 210 9.60 14.78 -2.80
N TYR A 211 9.77 13.57 -3.35
CA TYR A 211 9.56 12.31 -2.63
C TYR A 211 10.64 11.99 -1.59
N GLY A 212 11.78 12.68 -1.63
CA GLY A 212 12.84 12.47 -0.66
C GLY A 212 14.14 13.19 -1.01
N LYS A 213 15.23 12.67 -0.44
CA LYS A 213 16.61 13.06 -0.74
C LYS A 213 17.40 11.81 -1.09
N TYR A 214 17.64 11.61 -2.38
CA TYR A 214 18.23 10.39 -2.92
C TYR A 214 19.70 10.53 -3.28
N LYS A 215 20.29 11.72 -3.10
CA LYS A 215 21.72 11.98 -3.33
C LYS A 215 22.66 10.88 -2.79
N PRO A 216 22.51 10.37 -1.55
CA PRO A 216 23.39 9.30 -1.07
C PRO A 216 23.34 8.03 -1.93
N ILE A 217 22.14 7.61 -2.37
CA ILE A 217 21.97 6.42 -3.22
C ILE A 217 22.54 6.69 -4.62
N ARG A 218 22.29 7.89 -5.17
CA ARG A 218 22.85 8.32 -6.45
C ARG A 218 24.39 8.34 -6.46
N ASP A 219 25.01 8.79 -5.38
CA ASP A 219 26.46 8.78 -5.23
C ASP A 219 27.02 7.34 -5.20
N GLU A 220 26.31 6.40 -4.56
CA GLU A 220 26.64 4.97 -4.59
C GLU A 220 26.51 4.38 -6.00
N ILE A 221 25.44 4.71 -6.74
CA ILE A 221 25.27 4.34 -8.15
C ILE A 221 26.47 4.82 -8.98
N ALA A 222 26.87 6.09 -8.83
CA ALA A 222 28.00 6.66 -9.54
C ALA A 222 29.32 5.93 -9.21
N ALA A 223 29.53 5.56 -7.94
CA ALA A 223 30.69 4.76 -7.52
C ALA A 223 30.69 3.35 -8.16
N ILE A 224 29.54 2.69 -8.22
CA ILE A 224 29.39 1.40 -8.90
C ILE A 224 29.68 1.54 -10.39
N GLN A 225 29.14 2.56 -11.07
CA GLN A 225 29.43 2.83 -12.48
C GLN A 225 30.93 3.02 -12.73
N GLY A 226 31.63 3.75 -11.84
CA GLY A 226 33.09 3.92 -11.91
C GLY A 226 33.84 2.59 -11.86
N LYS A 227 33.46 1.69 -10.96
CA LYS A 227 34.05 0.34 -10.84
C LYS A 227 33.76 -0.51 -12.08
N VAL A 228 32.57 -0.42 -12.66
CA VAL A 228 32.20 -1.13 -13.91
C VAL A 228 33.00 -0.61 -15.09
N ARG A 229 33.16 0.72 -15.22
CA ARG A 229 33.98 1.35 -16.27
C ARG A 229 35.45 0.90 -16.16
N GLY A 230 35.98 0.85 -14.95
CA GLY A 230 37.36 0.43 -14.64
C GLY A 230 37.63 -1.08 -14.71
N GLY A 231 36.62 -1.92 -14.99
CA GLY A 231 36.82 -3.37 -15.17
C GLY A 231 37.00 -4.18 -13.87
N ASN A 232 36.98 -3.53 -12.71
CA ASN A 232 37.22 -4.16 -11.39
C ASN A 232 35.92 -4.54 -10.65
N ALA A 233 34.77 -4.49 -11.33
CA ALA A 233 33.46 -4.74 -10.75
C ALA A 233 33.14 -6.24 -10.61
N LYS A 234 32.80 -6.65 -9.39
CA LYS A 234 32.26 -7.98 -9.05
C LYS A 234 30.84 -7.84 -8.49
N PRO A 235 29.97 -8.85 -8.59
CA PRO A 235 28.58 -8.75 -8.14
C PRO A 235 28.37 -8.29 -6.68
N GLY A 236 29.32 -8.57 -5.78
CA GLY A 236 29.24 -8.15 -4.38
C GLY A 236 29.20 -6.64 -4.14
N ILE A 237 29.55 -5.81 -5.13
CA ILE A 237 29.51 -4.34 -5.00
C ILE A 237 28.09 -3.78 -4.82
N PHE A 238 27.05 -4.54 -5.18
CA PHE A 238 25.66 -4.15 -5.02
C PHE A 238 25.11 -4.35 -3.60
N GLY A 239 25.90 -4.95 -2.69
CA GLY A 239 25.43 -5.24 -1.33
C GLY A 239 25.00 -3.99 -0.56
N HIS A 240 25.81 -2.94 -0.60
CA HIS A 240 25.54 -1.69 0.13
C HIS A 240 24.31 -0.97 -0.42
N ILE A 241 24.23 -0.76 -1.74
CA ILE A 241 23.10 -0.06 -2.36
C ILE A 241 21.75 -0.77 -2.12
N LYS A 242 21.72 -2.11 -2.11
CA LYS A 242 20.50 -2.86 -1.76
C LYS A 242 20.06 -2.64 -0.32
N GLN A 243 21.03 -2.51 0.60
CA GLN A 243 20.69 -2.15 1.99
C GLN A 243 20.13 -0.73 2.06
N MET A 244 20.65 0.21 1.29
CA MET A 244 20.13 1.58 1.24
C MET A 244 18.68 1.63 0.73
N PHE A 245 18.33 0.87 -0.31
CA PHE A 245 16.94 0.75 -0.78
C PHE A 245 16.03 0.06 0.24
N HIS A 246 16.51 -1.00 0.90
CA HIS A 246 15.76 -1.65 1.98
C HIS A 246 15.46 -0.67 3.14
N ASP A 247 16.45 0.13 3.55
CA ASP A 247 16.29 1.10 4.63
C ASP A 247 15.38 2.29 4.24
N LEU A 248 15.24 2.55 2.94
CA LEU A 248 14.26 3.48 2.41
C LEU A 248 12.83 2.91 2.53
N ALA A 249 12.63 1.66 2.11
CA ALA A 249 11.33 0.99 2.19
C ALA A 249 10.83 0.81 3.64
N ALA A 250 11.74 0.69 4.61
CA ALA A 250 11.39 0.58 6.04
C ALA A 250 10.91 1.89 6.68
N LYS A 251 11.03 3.03 5.99
CA LYS A 251 10.64 4.37 6.49
C LYS A 251 9.31 4.87 5.92
N VAL A 252 8.75 4.14 4.95
CA VAL A 252 7.47 4.41 4.29
C VAL A 252 6.41 3.47 4.87
#